data_AF-A0A0M8MI81-F1
#
_entry.id   AF-A0A0M8MI81-F1
#
_cell.length_a   1.000
_cell.length_b   1.000
_cell.length_c   1.000
_cell.angle_alpha   90.00
_cell.angle_beta   90.00
_cell.angle_gamma   90.00
#
_symmetry.space_group_name_H-M   'P 1'
#
loop_
_entity.id
_entity.type
_entity.pdbx_description
1 polymer ?
#
loop_
_entity_poly.entity_id
_entity_poly.type
_entity_poly.pdbx_seq_one_letter_code
_entity_poly.pdbx_strand_id
1 'polypeptide(L)'
;MKKFITFLILTVTTITLTSCKSSAVFDCDAKVKILYRDIMNQVYIHSPDVHKIKFTSDKANVSILNDSTLLVITQAKGRVDIKMEYKATSRILSFRAQSVPEAKLSFRGRVYDSYTPMPVNEARATQNANASISDFAYDCQVEFISMDIFQIRDKQVIYSTTTNGHELNGALQRAQAGDTYIFSNIRLKLTGGGEFKGADTILKIAEAK
;
A
#
# COMPACT_ATOMS: atom_id res chain seq x y z
N MET A 1 54.92 65.56 33.72
CA MET A 1 53.61 65.13 33.19
C MET A 1 53.84 64.20 31.99
N LYS A 2 53.65 62.88 32.16
CA LYS A 2 53.69 61.91 31.04
C LYS A 2 52.26 61.39 30.82
N LYS A 3 51.71 61.60 29.63
CA LYS A 3 50.41 61.06 29.22
C LYS A 3 50.58 59.57 28.89
N PHE A 4 49.91 58.69 29.63
CA PHE A 4 49.76 57.30 29.24
C PHE A 4 48.48 57.16 28.41
N ILE A 5 48.62 56.62 27.21
CA ILE A 5 47.53 56.28 26.31
C ILE A 5 46.97 54.94 26.78
N THR A 6 45.72 54.92 27.21
CA THR A 6 45.01 53.71 27.59
C THR A 6 44.55 52.98 26.31
N PHE A 7 45.14 51.82 26.01
CA PHE A 7 44.58 50.91 25.01
C PHE A 7 43.50 50.06 25.68
N LEU A 8 42.24 50.31 25.31
CA LEU A 8 41.13 49.44 25.66
C LEU A 8 40.99 48.38 24.55
N ILE A 9 41.46 47.17 24.82
CA ILE A 9 41.19 46.02 23.95
C ILE A 9 39.84 45.45 24.37
N LEU A 10 38.79 45.75 23.61
CA LEU A 10 37.47 45.15 23.76
C LEU A 10 37.47 43.79 23.04
N THR A 11 37.76 42.71 23.75
CA THR A 11 37.52 41.35 23.24
C THR A 11 36.03 41.05 23.33
N VAL A 12 35.30 41.25 22.24
CA VAL A 12 33.92 40.78 22.10
C VAL A 12 33.96 39.25 22.02
N THR A 13 33.74 38.58 23.15
CA THR A 13 33.48 37.15 23.18
C THR A 13 32.02 36.96 22.82
N THR A 14 31.72 36.83 21.53
CA THR A 14 30.40 36.35 21.09
C THR A 14 30.26 34.91 21.53
N ILE A 15 29.60 34.69 22.67
CA ILE A 15 29.08 33.39 23.06
C ILE A 15 27.83 33.17 22.21
N THR A 16 27.97 32.47 21.10
CA THR A 16 26.85 32.00 20.31
C THR A 16 26.17 30.86 21.09
N LEU A 17 25.18 31.21 21.91
CA LEU A 17 24.23 30.25 22.48
C LEU A 17 23.29 29.81 21.36
N THR A 18 23.67 28.78 20.61
CA THR A 18 22.74 28.06 19.75
C THR A 18 21.79 27.25 20.65
N SER A 19 20.57 27.77 20.84
CA SER A 19 19.50 27.00 21.47
C SER A 19 19.19 25.81 20.57
N CYS A 20 19.50 24.59 21.01
CA CYS A 20 18.99 23.39 20.37
C CYS A 20 17.48 23.34 20.59
N LYS A 21 16.71 23.62 19.54
CA LYS A 21 15.27 23.35 19.53
C LYS A 21 15.09 21.88 19.92
N SER A 22 14.31 21.66 20.98
CA SER A 22 13.78 20.36 21.40
C SER A 22 13.34 19.54 20.18
N SER A 23 14.06 18.45 19.87
CA SER A 23 13.65 17.46 18.87
C SER A 23 12.83 16.36 19.54
N ALA A 24 11.60 16.72 19.90
CA ALA A 24 10.53 15.79 20.25
C ALA A 24 9.27 16.41 19.63
N VAL A 25 8.45 15.74 18.83
CA VAL A 25 7.93 14.37 18.96
C VAL A 25 7.56 13.86 17.55
N PHE A 26 8.00 12.66 17.15
CA PHE A 26 7.44 11.94 15.98
C PHE A 26 6.44 10.89 16.45
N ASP A 27 5.34 11.40 16.97
CA ASP A 27 4.17 10.61 17.29
C ASP A 27 3.08 10.99 16.29
N CYS A 28 3.00 10.23 15.20
CA CYS A 28 1.68 10.00 14.65
C CYS A 28 1.06 8.99 15.60
N ASP A 29 0.13 9.49 16.42
CA ASP A 29 -0.75 8.86 17.40
C ASP A 29 -1.67 7.78 16.78
N ALA A 30 -1.18 7.05 15.77
CA ALA A 30 -1.79 5.89 15.18
C ALA A 30 -1.25 4.67 15.95
N LYS A 31 -2.12 4.04 16.73
CA LYS A 31 -1.81 2.92 17.64
C LYS A 31 -1.07 1.73 16.99
N VAL A 32 -0.90 1.68 15.67
CA VAL A 32 0.01 0.75 14.97
C VAL A 32 0.59 1.40 13.70
N LYS A 33 1.92 1.52 13.60
CA LYS A 33 2.63 1.88 12.36
C LYS A 33 2.68 0.63 11.45
N ILE A 34 2.05 0.67 10.29
CA ILE A 34 1.95 -0.48 9.37
C ILE A 34 2.91 -0.30 8.20
N LEU A 35 3.58 -1.38 7.80
CA LEU A 35 4.23 -1.51 6.50
C LEU A 35 3.49 -2.58 5.72
N TYR A 36 3.04 -2.28 4.51
CA TYR A 36 2.49 -3.30 3.63
C TYR A 36 3.63 -4.07 2.97
N ARG A 37 3.53 -5.40 3.02
CA ARG A 37 4.55 -6.27 2.44
C ARG A 37 4.58 -6.16 0.93
N ASP A 38 5.76 -6.40 0.37
CA ASP A 38 5.99 -6.52 -1.07
C ASP A 38 5.65 -5.26 -1.88
N ILE A 39 5.55 -4.10 -1.20
CA ILE A 39 5.39 -2.78 -1.83
C ILE A 39 6.39 -1.77 -1.27
N MET A 40 6.55 -0.65 -1.99
CA MET A 40 7.36 0.48 -1.57
C MET A 40 6.58 1.33 -0.55
N ASN A 41 6.97 1.24 0.72
CA ASN A 41 6.40 2.06 1.77
C ASN A 41 7.20 3.34 1.93
N GLN A 42 6.54 4.50 1.87
CA GLN A 42 7.16 5.78 2.19
C GLN A 42 7.04 6.07 3.68
N VAL A 43 8.17 6.24 4.35
CA VAL A 43 8.23 6.61 5.79
C VAL A 43 8.83 8.00 5.90
N TYR A 44 8.03 8.95 6.36
CA TYR A 44 8.49 10.32 6.58
C TYR A 44 9.27 10.43 7.88
N ILE A 45 10.46 11.03 7.79
CA ILE A 45 11.34 11.34 8.91
C ILE A 45 11.65 12.81 8.86
N HIS A 46 11.23 13.55 9.88
CA HIS A 46 11.55 14.97 9.95
C HIS A 46 12.82 15.14 10.78
N SER A 47 13.94 15.12 10.06
CA SER A 47 15.26 15.46 10.59
C SER A 47 15.98 16.28 9.53
N PRO A 48 16.60 17.42 9.88
CA PRO A 48 17.36 18.22 8.90
C PRO A 48 18.63 17.51 8.39
N ASP A 49 19.01 16.38 9.00
CA ASP A 49 20.24 15.63 8.71
C ASP A 49 19.95 14.17 8.28
N VAL A 50 18.78 13.86 7.67
CA VAL A 50 18.41 12.45 7.32
C VAL A 50 19.50 11.74 6.53
N HIS A 51 20.16 12.41 5.58
CA HIS A 51 21.25 11.83 4.78
C HIS A 51 22.50 11.44 5.60
N LYS A 52 22.65 11.97 6.82
CA LYS A 52 23.72 11.61 7.77
C LYS A 52 23.30 10.52 8.76
N ILE A 53 22.03 10.11 8.75
CA ILE A 53 21.51 9.04 9.58
C ILE A 53 21.70 7.72 8.84
N LYS A 54 22.33 6.75 9.51
CA LYS A 54 22.41 5.39 8.99
C LYS A 54 21.14 4.63 9.39
N PHE A 55 20.45 4.09 8.39
CA PHE A 55 19.28 3.24 8.59
C PHE A 55 19.63 1.79 8.29
N THR A 56 19.33 0.89 9.22
CA THR A 56 19.52 -0.55 9.03
C THR A 56 18.30 -1.32 9.50
N SER A 57 18.02 -2.44 8.83
CA SER A 57 17.03 -3.42 9.26
C SER A 57 17.50 -4.81 8.84
N ASP A 58 17.15 -5.81 9.63
CA ASP A 58 17.36 -7.23 9.34
C ASP A 58 16.24 -7.80 8.45
N LYS A 59 15.08 -7.12 8.42
CA LYS A 59 13.82 -7.61 7.80
C LYS A 59 13.28 -6.71 6.69
N ALA A 60 13.96 -5.61 6.39
CA ALA A 60 13.53 -4.67 5.37
C ALA A 60 14.72 -4.06 4.65
N ASN A 61 14.53 -3.83 3.35
CA ASN A 61 15.40 -2.97 2.58
C ASN A 61 14.97 -1.53 2.84
N VAL A 62 15.92 -0.70 3.28
CA VAL A 62 15.69 0.71 3.61
C VAL A 62 16.62 1.55 2.77
N SER A 63 16.05 2.48 2.00
CA SER A 63 16.82 3.46 1.24
C SER A 63 16.28 4.86 1.50
N ILE A 64 17.16 5.86 1.37
CA ILE A 64 16.80 7.27 1.51
C ILE A 64 16.33 7.74 0.13
N LEU A 65 15.09 8.23 0.05
CA LEU A 65 14.55 8.81 -1.18
C LEU A 65 14.94 10.28 -1.32
N ASN A 66 14.82 11.02 -0.23
CA ASN A 66 15.15 12.45 -0.13
C ASN A 66 15.44 12.81 1.33
N ASP A 67 15.69 14.10 1.60
CA ASP A 67 16.05 14.62 2.93
C ASP A 67 15.00 14.42 4.04
N SER A 68 13.82 13.87 3.72
CA SER A 68 12.74 13.67 4.67
C SER A 68 11.97 12.36 4.51
N THR A 69 12.35 11.50 3.56
CA THR A 69 11.59 10.30 3.21
C THR A 69 12.50 9.09 3.03
N LEU A 70 12.14 8.00 3.70
CA LEU A 70 12.68 6.67 3.43
C LEU A 70 11.74 5.88 2.53
N LEU A 71 12.33 5.05 1.68
CA LEU A 71 11.65 3.93 1.04
C LEU A 71 11.97 2.66 1.81
N VAL A 72 10.92 1.95 2.22
CA VAL A 72 11.01 0.72 2.98
C VAL A 72 10.27 -0.38 2.24
N ILE A 73 10.97 -1.45 1.90
CA ILE A 73 10.39 -2.66 1.28
C ILE A 73 10.65 -3.82 2.24
N THR A 74 9.61 -4.57 2.59
CA THR A 74 9.71 -5.74 3.47
C THR A 74 8.87 -6.89 2.95
N GLN A 75 9.39 -8.11 3.11
CA GLN A 75 8.66 -9.36 2.88
C GLN A 75 8.40 -10.09 4.20
N ALA A 76 8.90 -9.55 5.32
CA ALA A 76 8.79 -10.17 6.62
C ALA A 76 7.35 -10.15 7.12
N LYS A 77 6.96 -11.17 7.89
CA LYS A 77 5.70 -11.20 8.62
C LYS A 77 5.93 -10.71 10.05
N GLY A 78 4.98 -9.96 10.62
CA GLY A 78 5.04 -9.54 12.02
C GLY A 78 5.80 -8.23 12.22
N ARG A 79 6.64 -8.15 13.27
CA ARG A 79 7.35 -6.91 13.62
C ARG A 79 8.59 -6.69 12.75
N VAL A 80 8.72 -5.47 12.23
CA VAL A 80 9.89 -4.96 11.49
C VAL A 80 10.45 -3.77 12.27
N ASP A 81 11.73 -3.86 12.61
CA ASP A 81 12.44 -2.81 13.34
C ASP A 81 13.46 -2.16 12.40
N ILE A 82 13.41 -0.83 12.30
CA ILE A 82 14.40 -0.03 11.57
C ILE A 82 15.24 0.70 12.62
N LYS A 83 16.52 0.36 12.66
CA LYS A 83 17.50 1.03 13.53
C LYS A 83 17.99 2.30 12.84
N MET A 84 17.92 3.40 13.57
CA MET A 84 18.42 4.72 13.19
C MET A 84 19.67 5.02 14.02
N GLU A 85 20.80 5.22 13.36
CA GLU A 85 22.07 5.56 14.02
C GLU A 85 22.54 6.94 13.54
N TYR A 86 22.71 7.87 14.47
CA TYR A 86 23.28 9.19 14.22
C TYR A 86 24.23 9.57 15.35
N LYS A 87 25.51 9.75 15.02
CA LYS A 87 26.59 9.99 16.01
C LYS A 87 26.53 8.93 17.12
N ALA A 88 26.51 9.33 18.39
CA ALA A 88 26.43 8.43 19.55
C ALA A 88 25.00 8.01 19.92
N THR A 89 23.99 8.39 19.13
CA THR A 89 22.57 8.09 19.43
C THR A 89 22.02 7.02 18.50
N SER A 90 21.29 6.08 19.09
CA SER A 90 20.57 5.02 18.36
C SER A 90 19.11 5.02 18.79
N ARG A 91 18.20 4.87 17.82
CA ARG A 91 16.76 4.67 18.07
C ARG A 91 16.21 3.56 17.18
N ILE A 92 15.10 2.96 17.60
CA ILE A 92 14.40 1.92 16.84
C ILE A 92 13.02 2.45 16.46
N LEU A 93 12.69 2.37 15.18
CA LEU A 93 11.34 2.55 14.68
C LEU A 93 10.73 1.17 14.45
N SER A 94 9.64 0.88 15.17
CA SER A 94 8.97 -0.41 15.07
C SER A 94 7.67 -0.30 14.27
N PHE A 95 7.52 -1.24 13.32
CA PHE A 95 6.37 -1.35 12.45
C PHE A 95 5.79 -2.77 12.50
N ARG A 96 4.50 -2.89 12.22
CA ARG A 96 3.85 -4.17 11.92
C ARG A 96 3.77 -4.34 10.41
N ALA A 97 4.39 -5.39 9.89
CA ALA A 97 4.25 -5.80 8.51
C ALA A 97 2.92 -6.54 8.29
N GLN A 98 2.14 -6.08 7.32
CA GLN A 98 0.82 -6.62 6.97
C GLN A 98 0.76 -6.94 5.47
N SER A 99 -0.02 -7.96 5.10
CA SER A 99 -0.34 -8.19 3.68
C SER A 99 -1.10 -6.99 3.12
N VAL A 100 -0.93 -6.70 1.83
CA VAL A 100 -1.83 -5.82 1.08
C VAL A 100 -3.28 -6.32 1.27
N PRO A 101 -4.27 -5.44 1.50
CA PRO A 101 -5.66 -5.86 1.63
C PRO A 101 -6.16 -6.54 0.34
N GLU A 102 -7.14 -7.43 0.47
CA GLU A 102 -7.70 -8.10 -0.70
C GLU A 102 -8.39 -7.08 -1.62
N ALA A 103 -8.12 -7.18 -2.92
CA ALA A 103 -8.83 -6.37 -3.91
C ALA A 103 -10.22 -6.94 -4.20
N LYS A 104 -11.18 -6.06 -4.46
CA LYS A 104 -12.52 -6.43 -4.90
C LYS A 104 -12.61 -6.34 -6.42
N LEU A 105 -13.33 -7.28 -7.02
CA LEU A 105 -13.64 -7.21 -8.44
C LEU A 105 -14.69 -6.14 -8.72
N SER A 106 -14.54 -5.48 -9.85
CA SER A 106 -15.54 -4.60 -10.44
C SER A 106 -15.71 -4.94 -11.91
N PHE A 107 -16.93 -4.76 -12.39
CA PHE A 107 -17.32 -5.03 -13.76
C PHE A 107 -17.90 -3.75 -14.33
N ARG A 108 -17.33 -3.26 -15.43
CA ARG A 108 -17.71 -1.98 -16.05
C ARG A 108 -17.72 -0.79 -15.05
N GLY A 109 -16.77 -0.81 -14.10
CA GLY A 109 -16.61 0.24 -13.09
C GLY A 109 -17.54 0.12 -11.88
N ARG A 110 -18.34 -0.94 -11.78
CA ARG A 110 -19.24 -1.18 -10.63
C ARG A 110 -18.80 -2.41 -9.85
N VAL A 111 -18.77 -2.28 -8.52
CA VAL A 111 -18.65 -3.42 -7.62
C VAL A 111 -20.05 -3.97 -7.43
N TYR A 112 -20.24 -5.23 -7.79
CA TYR A 112 -21.50 -5.95 -7.58
C TYR A 112 -21.37 -6.78 -6.31
N ASP A 113 -22.45 -6.86 -5.54
CA ASP A 113 -22.53 -7.65 -4.32
C ASP A 113 -23.80 -8.51 -4.30
N SER A 114 -24.05 -9.19 -3.19
CA SER A 114 -25.20 -10.08 -3.04
C SER A 114 -26.56 -9.38 -3.12
N TYR A 115 -26.60 -8.05 -2.95
CA TYR A 115 -27.81 -7.21 -2.92
C TYR A 115 -28.03 -6.44 -4.22
N THR A 116 -26.96 -6.22 -4.99
CA THR A 116 -26.98 -5.50 -6.26
C THR A 116 -26.74 -6.49 -7.39
N PRO A 117 -27.77 -7.09 -8.00
CA PRO A 117 -27.59 -7.99 -9.13
C PRO A 117 -27.22 -7.22 -10.40
N MET A 118 -26.44 -7.85 -11.27
CA MET A 118 -26.10 -7.30 -12.57
C MET A 118 -27.18 -7.63 -13.60
N PRO A 119 -27.67 -6.65 -14.39
CA PRO A 119 -28.60 -6.91 -15.47
C PRO A 119 -27.99 -7.85 -16.53
N VAL A 120 -28.79 -8.77 -17.10
CA VAL A 120 -28.35 -9.73 -18.15
C VAL A 120 -27.61 -9.03 -19.29
N ASN A 121 -28.12 -7.90 -19.78
CA ASN A 121 -27.51 -7.17 -20.89
C ASN A 121 -26.13 -6.61 -20.53
N GLU A 122 -25.96 -6.16 -19.28
CA GLU A 122 -24.69 -5.65 -18.80
C GLU A 122 -23.68 -6.78 -18.61
N ALA A 123 -24.13 -7.94 -18.10
CA ALA A 123 -23.32 -9.13 -17.98
C ALA A 123 -22.79 -9.59 -19.34
N ARG A 124 -23.68 -9.72 -20.32
CA ARG A 124 -23.30 -10.14 -21.68
C ARG A 124 -22.35 -9.15 -22.38
N ALA A 125 -22.44 -7.87 -22.03
CA ALA A 125 -21.55 -6.82 -22.54
C ALA A 125 -20.23 -6.70 -21.75
N THR A 126 -20.01 -7.48 -20.70
CA THR A 126 -18.80 -7.42 -19.88
C THR A 126 -17.78 -8.42 -20.40
N GLN A 127 -16.67 -7.89 -20.93
CA GLN A 127 -15.56 -8.69 -21.45
C GLN A 127 -14.42 -8.86 -20.46
N ASN A 128 -14.29 -7.92 -19.52
CA ASN A 128 -13.14 -7.77 -18.63
C ASN A 128 -13.60 -7.57 -17.19
N ALA A 129 -12.86 -8.12 -16.24
CA ALA A 129 -12.94 -7.73 -14.83
C ALA A 129 -11.86 -6.70 -14.52
N ASN A 130 -12.15 -5.80 -13.58
CA ASN A 130 -11.16 -4.92 -12.97
C ASN A 130 -11.05 -5.27 -11.48
N ALA A 131 -9.93 -4.91 -10.86
CA ALA A 131 -9.70 -5.13 -9.44
C ALA A 131 -9.28 -3.81 -8.80
N SER A 132 -9.82 -3.52 -7.62
CA SER A 132 -9.45 -2.33 -6.85
C SER A 132 -9.39 -2.65 -5.37
N ILE A 133 -8.48 -2.01 -4.67
CA ILE A 133 -8.36 -2.13 -3.22
C ILE A 133 -9.04 -0.90 -2.61
N SER A 134 -10.18 -1.11 -1.96
CA SER A 134 -10.90 -0.03 -1.29
C SER A 134 -10.12 0.49 -0.08
N ASP A 135 -10.18 1.80 0.15
CA ASP A 135 -9.56 2.48 1.31
C ASP A 135 -8.06 2.24 1.45
N PHE A 136 -7.36 2.03 0.32
CA PHE A 136 -5.93 1.83 0.30
C PHE A 136 -5.20 3.16 0.07
N ALA A 137 -4.40 3.56 1.06
CA ALA A 137 -3.71 4.86 1.05
C ALA A 137 -2.54 4.94 0.05
N TYR A 138 -2.19 3.84 -0.61
CA TYR A 138 -1.10 3.78 -1.57
C TYR A 138 -1.68 3.80 -2.98
N ASP A 139 -1.15 4.70 -3.80
CA ASP A 139 -1.41 4.67 -5.24
C ASP A 139 -0.69 3.47 -5.84
N CYS A 140 -1.45 2.47 -6.25
CA CYS A 140 -0.93 1.18 -6.69
C CYS A 140 -1.70 0.74 -7.93
N GLN A 141 -0.96 0.37 -8.97
CA GLN A 141 -1.54 -0.28 -10.15
C GLN A 141 -1.63 -1.79 -9.90
N VAL A 142 -2.82 -2.34 -10.11
CA VAL A 142 -3.12 -3.77 -9.94
C VAL A 142 -3.17 -4.45 -11.30
N GLU A 143 -2.41 -5.53 -11.44
CA GLU A 143 -2.35 -6.40 -12.60
C GLU A 143 -3.05 -7.74 -12.29
N PHE A 144 -3.86 -8.25 -13.22
CA PHE A 144 -4.44 -9.57 -13.10
C PHE A 144 -3.47 -10.64 -13.58
N ILE A 145 -3.37 -11.72 -12.80
CA ILE A 145 -2.67 -12.94 -13.21
C ILE A 145 -3.67 -13.99 -13.67
N SER A 146 -4.64 -14.33 -12.83
CA SER A 146 -5.64 -15.36 -13.14
C SER A 146 -6.83 -15.28 -12.19
N MET A 147 -7.97 -15.84 -12.59
CA MET A 147 -9.09 -16.15 -11.70
C MET A 147 -9.84 -17.38 -12.20
N ASP A 148 -10.43 -18.14 -11.28
CA ASP A 148 -11.37 -19.20 -11.61
C ASP A 148 -12.79 -18.63 -11.66
N ILE A 149 -13.57 -19.05 -12.65
CA ILE A 149 -14.94 -18.61 -12.88
C ILE A 149 -15.85 -19.82 -12.95
N PHE A 150 -16.86 -19.85 -12.10
CA PHE A 150 -17.91 -20.86 -12.10
C PHE A 150 -19.26 -20.23 -12.40
N GLN A 151 -19.99 -20.77 -13.36
CA GLN A 151 -21.40 -20.42 -13.61
C GLN A 151 -22.29 -21.48 -12.98
N ILE A 152 -23.20 -21.04 -12.12
CA ILE A 152 -24.16 -21.86 -11.41
C ILE A 152 -25.57 -21.51 -11.88
N ARG A 153 -26.31 -22.55 -12.25
CA ARG A 153 -27.75 -22.49 -12.56
C ARG A 153 -28.43 -23.66 -11.87
N ASP A 154 -29.57 -23.42 -11.22
CA ASP A 154 -30.34 -24.46 -10.52
C ASP A 154 -29.48 -25.31 -9.55
N LYS A 155 -28.53 -24.64 -8.86
CA LYS A 155 -27.57 -25.25 -7.92
C LYS A 155 -26.56 -26.23 -8.54
N GLN A 156 -26.43 -26.25 -9.87
CA GLN A 156 -25.43 -27.03 -10.58
C GLN A 156 -24.40 -26.12 -11.26
N VAL A 157 -23.13 -26.52 -11.25
CA VAL A 157 -22.07 -25.84 -12.01
C VAL A 157 -22.24 -26.25 -13.48
N ILE A 158 -22.66 -25.32 -14.32
CA ILE A 158 -22.89 -25.56 -15.75
C ILE A 158 -21.71 -25.14 -16.63
N TYR A 159 -20.80 -24.34 -16.08
CA TYR A 159 -19.58 -23.92 -16.74
C TYR A 159 -18.50 -23.58 -15.72
N SER A 160 -17.26 -23.90 -16.04
CA SER A 160 -16.07 -23.59 -15.24
C SER A 160 -14.91 -23.25 -16.16
N THR A 161 -14.12 -22.23 -15.82
CA THR A 161 -12.88 -21.89 -16.54
C THR A 161 -11.91 -21.16 -15.63
N THR A 162 -10.66 -21.09 -16.05
CA THR A 162 -9.62 -20.25 -15.43
C THR A 162 -9.13 -19.26 -16.47
N THR A 163 -9.04 -17.99 -16.10
CA THR A 163 -8.55 -16.94 -16.99
C THR A 163 -7.03 -16.82 -16.92
N ASN A 164 -6.44 -16.31 -18.00
CA ASN A 164 -5.08 -15.77 -17.99
C ASN A 164 -5.19 -14.25 -18.14
N GLY A 165 -5.01 -13.53 -17.03
CA GLY A 165 -5.27 -12.11 -16.94
C GLY A 165 -6.74 -11.76 -16.62
N HIS A 166 -7.14 -10.55 -17.02
CA HIS A 166 -8.40 -9.91 -16.63
C HIS A 166 -9.57 -10.20 -17.59
N GLU A 167 -9.29 -10.82 -18.74
CA GLU A 167 -10.28 -11.16 -19.74
C GLU A 167 -11.15 -12.32 -19.27
N LEU A 168 -12.47 -12.20 -19.47
CA LEU A 168 -13.44 -13.19 -19.00
C LEU A 168 -13.68 -14.32 -20.01
N ASN A 169 -12.99 -14.35 -21.16
CA ASN A 169 -13.08 -15.38 -22.18
C ASN A 169 -14.53 -15.75 -22.58
N GLY A 170 -15.42 -14.75 -22.62
CA GLY A 170 -16.84 -14.94 -22.95
C GLY A 170 -17.67 -15.62 -21.86
N ALA A 171 -17.14 -15.83 -20.64
CA ALA A 171 -17.86 -16.48 -19.54
C ALA A 171 -19.22 -15.83 -19.25
N LEU A 172 -19.30 -14.49 -19.30
CA LEU A 172 -20.55 -13.74 -19.06
C LEU A 172 -21.42 -13.58 -20.31
N GLN A 173 -20.93 -13.86 -21.52
CA GLN A 173 -21.73 -13.72 -22.75
C GLN A 173 -22.92 -14.69 -22.81
N ARG A 174 -22.84 -15.80 -22.06
CA ARG A 174 -23.92 -16.80 -21.92
C ARG A 174 -24.84 -16.56 -20.72
N ALA A 175 -24.68 -15.44 -20.02
CA ALA A 175 -25.45 -15.16 -18.82
C ALA A 175 -26.96 -15.14 -19.11
N GLN A 176 -27.73 -15.74 -18.21
CA GLN A 176 -29.20 -15.70 -18.17
C GLN A 176 -29.66 -15.18 -16.81
N ALA A 177 -30.89 -14.67 -16.75
CA ALA A 177 -31.48 -14.24 -15.49
C ALA A 177 -31.57 -15.44 -14.54
N GLY A 178 -31.20 -15.23 -13.27
CA GLY A 178 -31.11 -16.30 -12.26
C GLY A 178 -29.75 -16.99 -12.19
N ASP A 179 -28.85 -16.81 -13.16
CA ASP A 179 -27.50 -17.33 -13.07
C ASP A 179 -26.72 -16.69 -11.92
N THR A 180 -25.86 -17.48 -11.29
CA THR A 180 -24.88 -17.00 -10.31
C THR A 180 -23.48 -17.32 -10.82
N TYR A 181 -22.62 -16.32 -10.85
CA TYR A 181 -21.20 -16.47 -11.16
C TYR A 181 -20.39 -16.37 -9.87
N ILE A 182 -19.47 -17.31 -9.66
CA ILE A 182 -18.49 -17.27 -8.59
C ILE A 182 -17.11 -17.06 -9.21
N PHE A 183 -16.44 -15.99 -8.79
CA PHE A 183 -15.07 -15.69 -9.11
C PHE A 183 -14.22 -16.04 -7.88
N SER A 184 -13.30 -16.99 -8.01
CA SER A 184 -12.45 -17.43 -6.91
C SER A 184 -11.00 -17.58 -7.33
N ASN A 185 -10.11 -17.83 -6.37
CA ASN A 185 -8.67 -17.99 -6.62
C ASN A 185 -8.10 -16.81 -7.44
N ILE A 186 -8.60 -15.61 -7.17
CA ILE A 186 -8.22 -14.40 -7.88
C ILE A 186 -6.78 -14.06 -7.48
N ARG A 187 -5.87 -14.15 -8.44
CA ARG A 187 -4.44 -13.85 -8.27
C ARG A 187 -4.12 -12.53 -8.96
N LEU A 188 -3.56 -11.62 -8.18
CA LEU A 188 -3.25 -10.27 -8.59
C LEU A 188 -1.79 -9.96 -8.28
N LYS A 189 -1.25 -8.97 -8.95
CA LYS A 189 0.09 -8.45 -8.71
C LYS A 189 0.05 -6.94 -8.67
N LEU A 190 0.87 -6.34 -7.82
CA LEU A 190 1.09 -4.90 -7.88
C LEU A 190 2.21 -4.60 -8.88
N THR A 191 2.04 -3.59 -9.72
CA THR A 191 3.11 -3.15 -10.63
C THR A 191 4.33 -2.75 -9.81
N GLY A 192 5.47 -3.41 -10.04
CA GLY A 192 6.69 -3.22 -9.25
C GLY A 192 6.66 -3.82 -7.84
N GLY A 193 5.63 -4.59 -7.49
CA GLY A 193 5.45 -5.25 -6.20
C GLY A 193 5.21 -6.76 -6.32
N GLY A 194 4.76 -7.34 -5.20
CA GLY A 194 4.46 -8.77 -5.07
C GLY A 194 3.07 -9.18 -5.54
N GLU A 195 2.88 -10.49 -5.60
CA GLU A 195 1.56 -11.09 -5.81
C GLU A 195 0.73 -11.09 -4.52
N PHE A 196 -0.58 -10.95 -4.67
CA PHE A 196 -1.54 -11.00 -3.57
C PHE A 196 -2.89 -11.56 -4.04
N LYS A 197 -3.73 -11.92 -3.07
CA LYS A 197 -5.03 -12.54 -3.33
C LYS A 197 -6.12 -11.46 -3.49
N GLY A 198 -6.99 -11.63 -4.48
CA GLY A 198 -8.26 -10.91 -4.56
C GLY A 198 -9.36 -11.60 -3.74
N ALA A 199 -10.36 -10.82 -3.32
CA ALA A 199 -11.50 -11.34 -2.58
C ALA A 199 -12.43 -12.12 -3.52
N ASP A 200 -12.82 -13.33 -3.12
CA ASP A 200 -13.78 -14.13 -3.88
C ASP A 200 -15.09 -13.33 -4.06
N THR A 201 -15.62 -13.32 -5.28
CA THR A 201 -16.76 -12.47 -5.65
C THR A 201 -17.92 -13.32 -6.14
N ILE A 202 -19.12 -13.07 -5.62
CA ILE A 202 -20.36 -13.71 -6.08
C ILE A 202 -21.18 -12.66 -6.83
N LEU A 203 -21.46 -12.95 -8.10
CA LEU A 203 -22.21 -12.09 -9.00
C LEU A 203 -23.53 -12.77 -9.36
N LYS A 204 -24.65 -12.15 -8.99
CA LYS A 204 -26.00 -12.62 -9.39
C LYS A 204 -26.47 -11.87 -10.63
N ILE A 205 -27.07 -12.59 -11.56
CA ILE A 205 -27.63 -12.03 -12.79
C ILE A 205 -29.14 -11.89 -12.66
N ALA A 206 -29.68 -10.70 -12.96
CA ALA A 206 -31.11 -10.41 -12.94
C ALA A 206 -31.59 -9.88 -14.30
N GLU A 207 -32.90 -9.93 -14.52
CA GLU A 207 -33.53 -9.27 -15.66
C GLU A 207 -33.25 -7.77 -15.65
N ALA A 208 -33.13 -7.18 -16.84
CA ALA A 208 -33.05 -5.73 -16.96
C ALA A 208 -34.41 -5.13 -16.56
N LYS A 209 -34.40 -4.20 -15.59
CA LYS A 209 -35.56 -3.38 -15.25
C LYS A 209 -35.71 -2.24 -16.26
#